data_AF-A0A652NNB5-F1
#
_entry.id   AF-A0A652NNB5-F1
#
_cell.length_a   1.000
_cell.length_b   1.000
_cell.length_c   1.000
_cell.angle_alpha   90.00
_cell.angle_beta   90.00
_cell.angle_gamma   90.00
#
_symmetry.space_group_name_H-M   'P 1'
#
loop_
_entity.id
_entity.type
_entity.pdbx_description
1 polymer ?
#
loop_
_entity_poly.entity_id
_entity_poly.type
_entity_poly.pdbx_seq_one_letter_code
_entity_poly.pdbx_strand_id
1 'polypeptide(L)'
;MRRPLAQVLGVDVGLLQSGMGGVAGTELACAVSEAGAAGCAGGYKLAGDALSAVLGRLVAGTGRPVGVNLIPEVVGERELARQLAQVLDETPARIYVSLFGLPAGDAVTARAVAAGRHLVVQVGTVEDGVRAAGLGAVVVAQGTEAGGHLLGTMRRDALVAALRERLPGACLVAAGGIGSPAQAGRALAAGADGVLLGTAFVVAHESRAHGRFKEAVAAAGEDDTVISGVYEIGWPGRRHRVLATPVTRDPAQPKTFIGRTVVEGRPYLVPRFSSAVPTTATTGRIEEMALYCGRSCGAVDGPAAAGEVVAAFAPVLPGAGVPAPGSGPAGGERPGPGGGGGVPGGGGGERPGSGRQDGNGQRPGNGTGNAHQDRPGNGTGNAHQDRPGNGTGTGNENAHQDRPGNGTGNENEPGNGTETRTGRHVSR
;
A
#
# COMPACT_ATOMS: atom_id res chain seq x y z
N MET A 1 15.89 20.03 -7.41
CA MET A 1 14.99 20.52 -6.34
C MET A 1 14.12 19.36 -5.89
N ARG A 2 14.06 19.10 -4.58
CA ARG A 2 13.24 18.04 -3.96
C ARG A 2 11.75 18.38 -4.12
N ARG A 3 10.94 17.46 -4.65
CA ARG A 3 9.49 17.67 -4.85
C ARG A 3 8.70 16.86 -3.83
N PRO A 4 7.75 17.48 -3.07
CA PRO A 4 6.86 16.76 -2.18
C PRO A 4 6.01 15.72 -2.91
N LEU A 5 5.60 14.67 -2.19
CA LEU A 5 4.75 13.61 -2.76
C LEU A 5 3.48 14.17 -3.41
N ALA A 6 2.84 15.13 -2.74
CA ALA A 6 1.62 15.79 -3.21
C ALA A 6 1.80 16.38 -4.63
N GLN A 7 2.94 17.05 -4.86
CA GLN A 7 3.27 17.61 -6.17
C GLN A 7 3.59 16.52 -7.20
N VAL A 8 4.29 15.45 -6.80
CA VAL A 8 4.70 14.38 -7.73
C VAL A 8 3.50 13.60 -8.25
N LEU A 9 2.51 13.30 -7.39
CA LEU A 9 1.33 12.52 -7.77
C LEU A 9 0.10 13.37 -8.13
N GLY A 10 0.17 14.70 -7.95
CA GLY A 10 -0.97 15.60 -8.20
C GLY A 10 -2.11 15.43 -7.20
N VAL A 11 -1.77 15.24 -5.91
CA VAL A 11 -2.74 15.11 -4.82
C VAL A 11 -2.61 16.28 -3.83
N ASP A 12 -3.61 16.48 -2.98
CA ASP A 12 -3.66 17.62 -2.05
C ASP A 12 -2.83 17.35 -0.78
N VAL A 13 -2.82 16.10 -0.32
CA VAL A 13 -2.14 15.65 0.88
C VAL A 13 -1.07 14.61 0.51
N GLY A 14 0.17 14.81 0.96
CA GLY A 14 1.31 13.91 0.77
C GLY A 14 1.19 12.57 1.52
N LEU A 15 0.09 11.85 1.32
CA LEU A 15 -0.29 10.62 1.98
C LEU A 15 -0.68 9.57 0.94
N LEU A 16 -0.13 8.36 1.08
CA LEU A 16 -0.50 7.18 0.32
C LEU A 16 -1.24 6.19 1.23
N GLN A 17 -2.34 5.62 0.73
CA GLN A 17 -2.93 4.43 1.33
C GLN A 17 -2.33 3.17 0.69
N SER A 18 -1.88 2.23 1.51
CA SER A 18 -1.22 1.00 1.06
C SER A 18 -2.16 0.07 0.31
N GLY A 19 -1.83 -0.35 -0.92
CA GLY A 19 -2.59 -1.35 -1.67
C GLY A 19 -2.53 -2.75 -1.05
N MET A 20 -3.39 -3.01 -0.08
CA MET A 20 -3.45 -4.27 0.68
C MET A 20 -4.38 -5.27 -0.02
N GLY A 21 -3.83 -6.42 -0.44
CA GLY A 21 -4.60 -7.49 -1.09
C GLY A 21 -5.81 -7.92 -0.25
N GLY A 22 -6.99 -8.04 -0.88
CA GLY A 22 -8.23 -8.45 -0.23
C GLY A 22 -8.93 -7.34 0.58
N VAL A 23 -8.22 -6.60 1.42
CA VAL A 23 -8.83 -5.60 2.34
C VAL A 23 -8.90 -4.18 1.76
N ALA A 24 -7.92 -3.76 0.95
CA ALA A 24 -7.96 -2.48 0.24
C ALA A 24 -8.71 -2.64 -1.09
N GLY A 25 -10.03 -2.63 -1.00
CA GLY A 25 -10.93 -2.63 -2.15
C GLY A 25 -10.98 -1.30 -2.89
N THR A 26 -11.79 -1.25 -3.94
CA THR A 26 -12.01 -0.05 -4.75
C THR A 26 -12.69 1.06 -3.96
N GLU A 27 -13.55 0.72 -3.02
CA GLU A 27 -14.28 1.69 -2.19
C GLU A 27 -13.32 2.49 -1.30
N LEU A 28 -12.40 1.80 -0.61
CA LEU A 28 -11.36 2.44 0.19
C LEU A 28 -10.43 3.31 -0.66
N ALA A 29 -9.95 2.78 -1.78
CA ALA A 29 -9.03 3.50 -2.65
C ALA A 29 -9.65 4.79 -3.21
N CYS A 30 -10.91 4.72 -3.66
CA CYS A 30 -11.63 5.91 -4.13
C CYS A 30 -11.90 6.90 -3.00
N ALA A 31 -12.33 6.44 -1.82
CA ALA A 31 -12.59 7.32 -0.68
C ALA A 31 -11.35 8.11 -0.22
N VAL A 32 -10.18 7.45 -0.15
CA VAL A 32 -8.91 8.12 0.14
C VAL A 32 -8.56 9.15 -0.93
N SER A 33 -8.81 8.83 -2.19
CA SER A 33 -8.51 9.71 -3.33
C SER A 33 -9.39 10.95 -3.33
N GLU A 34 -10.70 10.79 -3.07
CA GLU A 34 -11.66 11.88 -2.92
C GLU A 34 -11.37 12.76 -1.70
N ALA A 35 -10.77 12.21 -0.65
CA ALA A 35 -10.30 12.98 0.50
C ALA A 35 -9.01 13.78 0.22
N GLY A 36 -8.45 13.70 -0.99
CA GLY A 36 -7.28 14.49 -1.42
C GLY A 36 -5.93 13.81 -1.22
N ALA A 37 -5.89 12.55 -0.76
CA ALA A 37 -4.68 11.74 -0.69
C ALA A 37 -4.57 10.78 -1.91
N ALA A 38 -3.54 9.95 -1.98
CA ALA A 38 -3.40 8.94 -3.03
C ALA A 38 -3.90 7.56 -2.54
N GLY A 39 -5.12 7.18 -2.94
CA GLY A 39 -5.67 5.86 -2.65
C GLY A 39 -5.08 4.75 -3.52
N CYS A 40 -5.12 3.49 -3.07
CA CYS A 40 -4.56 2.37 -3.83
C CYS A 40 -5.32 1.06 -3.56
N ALA A 41 -5.88 0.45 -4.61
CA ALA A 41 -6.53 -0.86 -4.51
C ALA A 41 -5.50 -2.01 -4.59
N GLY A 42 -5.71 -3.07 -3.82
CA GLY A 42 -4.85 -4.26 -3.84
C GLY A 42 -5.14 -5.17 -5.04
N GLY A 43 -4.22 -5.23 -6.01
CA GLY A 43 -4.27 -6.14 -7.17
C GLY A 43 -3.62 -7.50 -6.94
N TYR A 44 -3.59 -7.99 -5.70
CA TYR A 44 -2.92 -9.23 -5.31
C TYR A 44 -3.47 -10.44 -6.09
N LYS A 45 -2.65 -11.01 -6.98
CA LYS A 45 -2.97 -12.17 -7.83
C LYS A 45 -4.15 -11.98 -8.81
N LEU A 46 -4.67 -10.78 -8.98
CA LEU A 46 -5.79 -10.52 -9.90
C LEU A 46 -5.31 -10.54 -11.35
N ALA A 47 -6.05 -11.19 -12.24
CA ALA A 47 -5.77 -11.20 -13.68
C ALA A 47 -7.07 -11.30 -14.48
N GLY A 48 -7.01 -10.96 -15.78
CA GLY A 48 -8.17 -11.05 -16.67
C GLY A 48 -9.38 -10.27 -16.14
N ASP A 49 -10.56 -10.86 -16.23
CA ASP A 49 -11.84 -10.25 -15.84
C ASP A 49 -11.85 -9.70 -14.40
N ALA A 50 -11.16 -10.38 -13.47
CA ALA A 50 -11.12 -9.95 -12.07
C ALA A 50 -10.33 -8.64 -11.90
N LEU A 51 -9.21 -8.49 -12.61
CA LEU A 51 -8.45 -7.25 -12.65
C LEU A 51 -9.23 -6.17 -13.39
N SER A 52 -9.80 -6.47 -14.56
CA SER A 52 -10.62 -5.53 -15.35
C SER A 52 -11.79 -4.98 -14.53
N ALA A 53 -12.45 -5.82 -13.72
CA ALA A 53 -13.53 -5.38 -12.84
C ALA A 53 -13.05 -4.41 -11.74
N VAL A 54 -11.84 -4.59 -11.20
CA VAL A 54 -11.23 -3.63 -10.27
C VAL A 54 -10.88 -2.33 -10.97
N LEU A 55 -10.24 -2.40 -12.13
CA LEU A 55 -9.85 -1.23 -12.92
C LEU A 55 -11.07 -0.39 -13.33
N GLY A 56 -12.11 -1.03 -13.88
CA GLY A 56 -13.35 -0.35 -14.24
C GLY A 56 -14.02 0.36 -13.06
N ARG A 57 -14.02 -0.27 -11.87
CA ARG A 57 -14.54 0.36 -10.64
C ARG A 57 -13.69 1.55 -10.17
N LEU A 58 -12.36 1.49 -10.30
CA LEU A 58 -11.49 2.64 -9.99
C LEU A 58 -11.74 3.80 -10.95
N VAL A 59 -11.85 3.51 -12.25
CA VAL A 59 -12.12 4.52 -13.28
C VAL A 59 -13.47 5.19 -13.05
N ALA A 60 -14.50 4.43 -12.70
CA ALA A 60 -15.84 4.96 -12.43
C ALA A 60 -15.94 5.66 -11.06
N GLY A 61 -15.16 5.23 -10.06
CA GLY A 61 -15.31 5.65 -8.68
C GLY A 61 -14.63 6.99 -8.34
N THR A 62 -13.66 7.44 -9.12
CA THR A 62 -12.98 8.73 -8.88
C THR A 62 -12.35 9.33 -10.14
N GLY A 63 -12.41 10.66 -10.23
CA GLY A 63 -11.67 11.46 -11.21
C GLY A 63 -10.25 11.86 -10.74
N ARG A 64 -9.91 11.58 -9.48
CA ARG A 64 -8.65 11.96 -8.84
C ARG A 64 -7.58 10.86 -9.01
N PRO A 65 -6.29 11.14 -8.76
CA PRO A 65 -5.26 10.11 -8.79
C PRO A 65 -5.55 8.97 -7.82
N VAL A 66 -5.59 7.74 -8.34
CA VAL A 66 -5.82 6.51 -7.56
C VAL A 66 -4.98 5.38 -8.15
N GLY A 67 -4.55 4.43 -7.32
CA GLY A 67 -3.59 3.41 -7.71
C GLY A 67 -4.14 2.01 -7.74
N VAL A 68 -3.40 1.14 -8.43
CA VAL A 68 -3.51 -0.32 -8.30
C VAL A 68 -2.14 -0.88 -7.90
N ASN A 69 -2.12 -1.71 -6.86
CA ASN A 69 -0.90 -2.34 -6.36
C ASN A 69 -0.71 -3.74 -6.96
N LEU A 70 0.44 -3.96 -7.60
CA LEU A 70 0.85 -5.23 -8.18
C LEU A 70 2.07 -5.78 -7.41
N ILE A 71 2.23 -7.10 -7.38
CA ILE A 71 3.28 -7.74 -6.56
C ILE A 71 4.16 -8.63 -7.46
N PRO A 72 5.28 -8.11 -7.99
CA PRO A 72 6.16 -8.82 -8.92
C PRO A 72 6.57 -10.22 -8.45
N GLU A 73 7.02 -10.35 -7.21
CA GLU A 73 7.48 -11.63 -6.65
C GLU A 73 6.41 -12.73 -6.67
N VAL A 74 5.14 -12.34 -6.50
CA VAL A 74 4.04 -13.30 -6.33
C VAL A 74 3.55 -13.83 -7.67
N VAL A 75 3.49 -12.97 -8.68
CA VAL A 75 2.90 -13.32 -9.99
C VAL A 75 3.96 -13.70 -11.03
N GLY A 76 5.21 -13.27 -10.81
CA GLY A 76 6.32 -13.44 -11.75
C GLY A 76 6.23 -12.51 -12.97
N GLU A 77 7.34 -12.38 -13.69
CA GLU A 77 7.53 -11.40 -14.77
C GLU A 77 6.44 -11.47 -15.85
N ARG A 78 6.09 -12.70 -16.30
CA ARG A 78 5.14 -12.88 -17.40
C ARG A 78 3.74 -12.40 -17.04
N GLU A 79 3.27 -12.71 -15.83
CA GLU A 79 1.95 -12.29 -15.38
C GLU A 79 1.95 -10.81 -15.02
N LEU A 80 3.02 -10.30 -14.40
CA LEU A 80 3.17 -8.87 -14.12
C LEU A 80 3.09 -8.03 -15.41
N ALA A 81 3.73 -8.49 -16.48
CA ALA A 81 3.66 -7.83 -17.78
C ALA A 81 2.23 -7.80 -18.34
N ARG A 82 1.44 -8.87 -18.15
CA ARG A 82 0.02 -8.92 -18.51
C ARG A 82 -0.83 -7.98 -17.66
N GLN A 83 -0.66 -8.01 -16.34
CA GLN A 83 -1.35 -7.10 -15.43
C GLN A 83 -1.08 -5.65 -15.82
N LEU A 84 0.18 -5.29 -16.09
CA LEU A 84 0.53 -3.94 -16.52
C LEU A 84 -0.12 -3.60 -17.86
N ALA A 85 -0.10 -4.51 -18.86
CA ALA A 85 -0.76 -4.26 -20.14
C ALA A 85 -2.25 -3.96 -19.95
N GLN A 86 -2.97 -4.77 -19.15
CA GLN A 86 -4.37 -4.50 -18.82
C GLN A 86 -4.57 -3.14 -18.16
N VAL A 87 -3.72 -2.77 -17.18
CA VAL A 87 -3.79 -1.44 -16.54
C VAL A 87 -3.62 -0.34 -17.57
N LEU A 88 -2.67 -0.46 -18.49
CA LEU A 88 -2.40 0.57 -19.50
C LEU A 88 -3.53 0.68 -20.52
N ASP A 89 -4.09 -0.44 -20.94
CA ASP A 89 -5.09 -0.51 -22.01
C ASP A 89 -6.49 -0.10 -21.51
N GLU A 90 -6.82 -0.40 -20.25
CA GLU A 90 -8.18 -0.24 -19.71
C GLU A 90 -8.38 1.03 -18.86
N THR A 91 -7.31 1.78 -18.57
CA THR A 91 -7.40 2.93 -17.64
C THR A 91 -6.76 4.22 -18.16
N PRO A 92 -7.20 5.39 -17.69
CA PRO A 92 -6.55 6.67 -17.98
C PRO A 92 -5.32 6.92 -17.11
N ALA A 93 -4.42 7.81 -17.54
CA ALA A 93 -3.12 8.09 -16.90
C ALA A 93 -3.18 8.48 -15.40
N ARG A 94 -4.32 8.98 -14.90
CA ARG A 94 -4.54 9.24 -13.47
C ARG A 94 -4.45 7.98 -12.60
N ILE A 95 -4.62 6.79 -13.20
CA ILE A 95 -4.39 5.53 -12.52
C ILE A 95 -2.88 5.25 -12.47
N TYR A 96 -2.28 5.39 -11.28
CA TYR A 96 -0.87 5.12 -11.07
C TYR A 96 -0.60 3.65 -10.77
N VAL A 97 0.60 3.18 -11.10
CA VAL A 97 1.03 1.80 -10.84
C VAL A 97 1.82 1.79 -9.55
N SER A 98 1.38 0.99 -8.58
CA SER A 98 2.13 0.71 -7.36
C SER A 98 2.72 -0.69 -7.42
N LEU A 99 3.99 -0.85 -7.05
CA LEU A 99 4.68 -2.13 -6.98
C LEU A 99 5.15 -2.40 -5.55
N PHE A 100 4.81 -3.57 -5.02
CA PHE A 100 5.43 -4.09 -3.80
C PHE A 100 6.73 -4.83 -4.16
N GLY A 101 7.86 -4.15 -4.02
CA GLY A 101 9.17 -4.63 -4.49
C GLY A 101 9.37 -4.36 -5.99
N LEU A 102 10.62 -4.47 -6.42
CA LEU A 102 10.99 -4.36 -7.83
C LEU A 102 10.86 -5.71 -8.56
N PRO A 103 10.46 -5.73 -9.84
CA PRO A 103 10.67 -6.88 -10.71
C PRO A 103 12.17 -7.17 -10.90
N ALA A 104 12.49 -8.39 -11.33
CA ALA A 104 13.86 -8.80 -11.60
C ALA A 104 14.44 -8.02 -12.80
N GLY A 105 13.62 -7.77 -13.82
CA GLY A 105 13.96 -6.92 -14.97
C GLY A 105 13.28 -5.55 -14.93
N ASP A 106 13.80 -4.60 -15.73
CA ASP A 106 13.24 -3.24 -15.79
C ASP A 106 12.16 -3.06 -16.88
N ALA A 107 11.86 -4.10 -17.68
CA ALA A 107 11.00 -3.99 -18.85
C ALA A 107 9.56 -3.53 -18.50
N VAL A 108 8.99 -4.08 -17.42
CA VAL A 108 7.66 -3.70 -16.93
C VAL A 108 7.66 -2.24 -16.45
N THR A 109 8.63 -1.86 -15.62
CA THR A 109 8.71 -0.49 -15.09
C THR A 109 8.98 0.53 -16.19
N ALA A 110 9.86 0.22 -17.14
CA ALA A 110 10.14 1.07 -18.30
C ALA A 110 8.89 1.26 -19.17
N ARG A 111 8.10 0.20 -19.40
CA ARG A 111 6.84 0.29 -20.13
C ARG A 111 5.81 1.19 -19.41
N ALA A 112 5.70 1.08 -18.09
CA ALA A 112 4.79 1.92 -17.31
C ALA A 112 5.17 3.41 -17.43
N VAL A 113 6.47 3.72 -17.28
CA VAL A 113 7.01 5.08 -17.41
C VAL A 113 6.83 5.63 -18.82
N ALA A 114 7.14 4.84 -19.86
CA ALA A 114 6.95 5.24 -21.25
C ALA A 114 5.48 5.53 -21.60
N ALA A 115 4.54 4.87 -20.93
CA ALA A 115 3.11 5.13 -21.05
C ALA A 115 2.62 6.33 -20.20
N GLY A 116 3.54 7.09 -19.59
CA GLY A 116 3.22 8.27 -18.78
C GLY A 116 2.58 7.95 -17.42
N ARG A 117 2.74 6.72 -16.90
CA ARG A 117 2.22 6.38 -15.58
C ARG A 117 3.16 6.83 -14.48
N HIS A 118 2.59 7.39 -13.42
CA HIS A 118 3.31 7.49 -12.16
C HIS A 118 3.59 6.10 -11.62
N LEU A 119 4.84 5.87 -11.23
CA LEU A 119 5.30 4.62 -10.64
C LEU A 119 5.61 4.86 -9.15
N VAL A 120 4.99 4.05 -8.29
CA VAL A 120 5.23 4.04 -6.84
C VAL A 120 5.81 2.68 -6.47
N VAL A 121 7.06 2.63 -6.03
CA VAL A 121 7.73 1.37 -5.71
C VAL A 121 8.04 1.31 -4.23
N GLN A 122 7.51 0.29 -3.56
CA GLN A 122 7.88 -0.01 -2.18
C GLN A 122 9.16 -0.84 -2.14
N VAL A 123 10.09 -0.45 -1.28
CA VAL A 123 11.43 -1.04 -1.12
C VAL A 123 11.75 -1.24 0.35
N GLY A 124 12.64 -2.19 0.66
CA GLY A 124 13.11 -2.45 2.02
C GLY A 124 14.63 -2.32 2.20
N THR A 125 15.35 -1.96 1.13
CA THR A 125 16.81 -1.86 1.07
C THR A 125 17.21 -0.55 0.40
N VAL A 126 18.46 -0.10 0.64
CA VAL A 126 18.97 1.12 0.01
C VAL A 126 19.20 0.87 -1.49
N GLU A 127 19.68 -0.31 -1.84
CA GLU A 127 19.99 -0.76 -3.19
C GLU A 127 18.73 -0.72 -4.07
N ASP A 128 17.63 -1.33 -3.61
CA ASP A 128 16.36 -1.30 -4.33
C ASP A 128 15.80 0.12 -4.43
N GLY A 129 15.98 0.95 -3.40
CA GLY A 129 15.53 2.33 -3.44
C GLY A 129 16.31 3.19 -4.43
N VAL A 130 17.63 2.98 -4.57
CA VAL A 130 18.45 3.63 -5.60
C VAL A 130 18.01 3.17 -7.00
N ARG A 131 17.77 1.88 -7.20
CA ARG A 131 17.27 1.35 -8.48
C ARG A 131 15.88 1.93 -8.81
N ALA A 132 14.95 1.93 -7.86
CA ALA A 132 13.62 2.49 -8.05
C ALA A 132 13.65 3.99 -8.39
N ALA A 133 14.50 4.77 -7.71
CA ALA A 133 14.67 6.19 -8.03
C ALA A 133 15.26 6.41 -9.43
N GLY A 134 16.19 5.56 -9.87
CA GLY A 134 16.74 5.58 -11.23
C GLY A 134 15.69 5.38 -12.33
N LEU A 135 14.59 4.70 -12.00
CA LEU A 135 13.42 4.53 -12.88
C LEU A 135 12.46 5.73 -12.85
N GLY A 136 12.76 6.77 -12.06
CA GLY A 136 11.88 7.93 -11.86
C GLY A 136 10.69 7.67 -10.94
N ALA A 137 10.71 6.58 -10.16
CA ALA A 137 9.63 6.23 -9.26
C ALA A 137 9.58 7.11 -8.00
N VAL A 138 8.39 7.23 -7.41
CA VAL A 138 8.25 7.53 -5.99
C VAL A 138 8.73 6.31 -5.20
N VAL A 139 9.71 6.50 -4.33
CA VAL A 139 10.32 5.40 -3.55
C VAL A 139 9.68 5.34 -2.18
N VAL A 140 8.92 4.28 -1.90
CA VAL A 140 8.35 4.02 -0.57
C VAL A 140 9.31 3.18 0.25
N ALA A 141 9.98 3.78 1.22
CA ALA A 141 10.87 3.12 2.17
C ALA A 141 10.06 2.40 3.28
N GLN A 142 9.95 1.07 3.18
CA GLN A 142 9.26 0.24 4.15
C GLN A 142 10.20 -0.21 5.27
N GLY A 143 9.94 0.27 6.48
CA GLY A 143 10.59 -0.23 7.69
C GLY A 143 9.96 -1.51 8.23
N THR A 144 10.71 -2.22 9.09
CA THR A 144 10.24 -3.42 9.82
C THR A 144 9.06 -3.15 10.77
N GLU A 145 8.71 -1.90 11.01
CA GLU A 145 7.51 -1.48 11.75
C GLU A 145 6.21 -1.67 10.95
N ALA A 146 6.29 -1.86 9.63
CA ALA A 146 5.13 -2.09 8.76
C ALA A 146 4.44 -3.44 9.04
N GLY A 147 3.13 -3.49 8.82
CA GLY A 147 2.34 -4.72 8.82
C GLY A 147 2.47 -5.46 7.49
N GLY A 148 2.19 -6.76 7.48
CA GLY A 148 2.29 -7.57 6.27
C GLY A 148 3.71 -8.00 5.95
N HIS A 149 3.93 -8.47 4.73
CA HIS A 149 5.22 -8.93 4.26
C HIS A 149 6.28 -7.81 4.28
N LEU A 150 7.50 -8.16 4.68
CA LEU A 150 8.60 -7.22 4.84
C LEU A 150 9.59 -7.35 3.67
N LEU A 151 9.93 -6.21 3.07
CA LEU A 151 10.88 -6.15 1.97
C LEU A 151 12.34 -6.22 2.43
N GLY A 152 12.61 -5.80 3.68
CA GLY A 152 13.95 -5.79 4.26
C GLY A 152 13.98 -5.96 5.77
N THR A 153 15.09 -5.56 6.38
CA THR A 153 15.34 -5.68 7.83
C THR A 153 15.59 -4.33 8.50
N MET A 154 15.70 -3.24 7.75
CA MET A 154 15.97 -1.92 8.28
C MET A 154 14.75 -1.33 8.99
N ARG A 155 14.99 -0.49 10.00
CA ARG A 155 13.97 0.38 10.59
C ARG A 155 13.68 1.54 9.65
N ARG A 156 12.43 2.01 9.62
CA ARG A 156 11.97 3.04 8.69
C ARG A 156 12.87 4.27 8.65
N ASP A 157 13.14 4.88 9.81
CA ASP A 157 13.86 6.16 9.87
C ASP A 157 15.32 6.01 9.40
N ALA A 158 15.96 4.87 9.72
CA ALA A 158 17.30 4.56 9.22
C ALA A 158 17.33 4.33 7.71
N LEU A 159 16.33 3.62 7.17
CA LEU A 159 16.22 3.39 5.72
C LEU A 159 15.96 4.71 4.97
N VAL A 160 15.06 5.55 5.49
CA VAL A 160 14.77 6.87 4.89
C VAL A 160 16.01 7.76 4.91
N ALA A 161 16.73 7.83 6.04
CA ALA A 161 17.95 8.63 6.16
C ALA A 161 19.04 8.17 5.18
N ALA A 162 19.30 6.86 5.11
CA ALA A 162 20.30 6.30 4.20
C ALA A 162 19.93 6.53 2.71
N LEU A 163 18.65 6.38 2.36
CA LEU A 163 18.17 6.69 1.01
C LEU A 163 18.28 8.18 0.70
N ARG A 164 17.97 9.06 1.66
CA ARG A 164 18.05 10.51 1.46
C ARG A 164 19.48 10.97 1.19
N GLU A 165 20.46 10.41 1.90
CA GLU A 165 21.89 10.69 1.67
C GLU A 165 22.30 10.35 0.24
N ARG A 166 21.85 9.20 -0.27
CA ARG A 166 22.18 8.72 -1.62
C ARG A 166 21.36 9.38 -2.73
N LEU A 167 20.16 9.85 -2.40
CA LEU A 167 19.15 10.33 -3.35
C LEU A 167 18.60 11.70 -2.92
N PRO A 168 19.42 12.76 -2.89
CA PRO A 168 19.01 14.07 -2.37
C PRO A 168 17.82 14.69 -3.12
N GLY A 169 17.62 14.31 -4.38
CA GLY A 169 16.52 14.82 -5.23
C GLY A 169 15.30 13.90 -5.38
N ALA A 170 15.36 12.63 -4.94
CA ALA A 170 14.27 11.68 -5.14
C ALA A 170 13.10 11.96 -4.18
N CYS A 171 11.88 11.60 -4.61
CA CYS A 171 10.69 11.62 -3.75
C CYS A 171 10.66 10.35 -2.89
N LEU A 172 10.93 10.50 -1.59
CA LEU A 172 10.98 9.40 -0.64
C LEU A 172 9.74 9.39 0.25
N VAL A 173 9.04 8.27 0.34
CA VAL A 173 7.84 8.12 1.18
C VAL A 173 8.14 7.14 2.29
N ALA A 174 7.84 7.51 3.53
CA ALA A 174 8.09 6.64 4.66
C ALA A 174 6.89 5.70 4.92
N ALA A 175 7.15 4.40 5.11
CA ALA A 175 6.13 3.41 5.42
C ALA A 175 6.48 2.56 6.64
N GLY A 176 5.49 2.30 7.49
CA GLY A 176 5.61 1.46 8.69
C GLY A 176 5.64 2.27 10.00
N GLY A 177 4.87 1.84 11.01
CA GLY A 177 4.83 2.52 12.31
C GLY A 177 4.34 3.98 12.25
N ILE A 178 3.47 4.30 11.29
CA ILE A 178 2.80 5.61 11.19
C ILE A 178 1.29 5.36 11.34
N GLY A 179 0.73 5.89 12.42
CA GLY A 179 -0.68 5.85 12.79
C GLY A 179 -1.22 7.22 13.24
N SER A 180 -0.33 8.16 13.60
CA SER A 180 -0.72 9.52 13.99
C SER A 180 0.03 10.63 13.23
N PRO A 181 -0.50 11.88 13.21
CA PRO A 181 0.18 13.03 12.61
C PRO A 181 1.55 13.32 13.24
N ALA A 182 1.72 13.08 14.53
CA ALA A 182 3.02 13.23 15.20
C ALA A 182 4.06 12.21 14.68
N GLN A 183 3.65 10.97 14.40
CA GLN A 183 4.52 9.97 13.75
C GLN A 183 4.86 10.35 12.30
N ALA A 184 3.91 10.96 11.57
CA ALA A 184 4.18 11.49 10.24
C ALA A 184 5.20 12.64 10.27
N GLY A 185 5.07 13.58 11.22
CA GLY A 185 6.05 14.66 11.42
C GLY A 185 7.47 14.14 11.66
N ARG A 186 7.62 13.07 12.46
CA ARG A 186 8.93 12.40 12.65
C ARG A 186 9.48 11.80 11.36
N ALA A 187 8.63 11.18 10.55
CA ALA A 187 9.04 10.63 9.26
C ALA A 187 9.51 11.74 8.29
N LEU A 188 8.83 12.89 8.26
CA LEU A 188 9.25 14.05 7.48
C LEU A 188 10.61 14.59 7.97
N ALA A 189 10.80 14.70 9.28
CA ALA A 189 12.06 15.12 9.89
C ALA A 189 13.22 14.16 9.57
N ALA A 190 12.93 12.86 9.40
CA ALA A 190 13.92 11.86 8.94
C ALA A 190 14.28 11.98 7.45
N GLY A 191 13.59 12.83 6.68
CA GLY A 191 13.90 13.11 5.27
C GLY A 191 12.85 12.62 4.26
N ALA A 192 11.68 12.17 4.71
CA ALA A 192 10.58 11.78 3.83
C ALA A 192 9.80 12.99 3.26
N ASP A 193 9.26 12.81 2.06
CA ASP A 193 8.42 13.72 1.27
C ASP A 193 6.92 13.46 1.41
N GLY A 194 6.57 12.44 2.17
CA GLY A 194 5.22 11.97 2.40
C GLY A 194 5.24 10.67 3.19
N VAL A 195 4.06 10.13 3.46
CA VAL A 195 3.89 8.91 4.25
C VAL A 195 2.98 7.91 3.55
N LEU A 196 3.18 6.63 3.82
CA LEU A 196 2.26 5.57 3.42
C LEU A 196 1.71 4.86 4.67
N LEU A 197 0.39 4.81 4.77
CA LEU A 197 -0.35 4.19 5.86
C LEU A 197 -0.99 2.88 5.40
N GLY A 198 -0.87 1.83 6.22
CA GLY A 198 -1.55 0.55 6.01
C GLY A 198 -2.55 0.28 7.12
N THR A 199 -2.05 -0.01 8.33
CA THR A 199 -2.85 -0.39 9.50
C THR A 199 -3.96 0.60 9.86
N ALA A 200 -3.72 1.90 9.77
CA ALA A 200 -4.77 2.92 10.00
C ALA A 200 -5.95 2.79 9.02
N PHE A 201 -5.71 2.35 7.79
CA PHE A 201 -6.77 2.11 6.81
C PHE A 201 -7.37 0.70 6.86
N VAL A 202 -6.76 -0.24 7.58
CA VAL A 202 -7.38 -1.57 7.80
C VAL A 202 -8.70 -1.42 8.56
N VAL A 203 -8.72 -0.54 9.57
CA VAL A 203 -9.90 -0.29 10.42
C VAL A 203 -10.92 0.67 9.80
N ALA A 204 -10.58 1.32 8.68
CA ALA A 204 -11.48 2.28 8.03
C ALA A 204 -12.81 1.64 7.62
N HIS A 205 -13.91 2.42 7.61
CA HIS A 205 -15.24 1.89 7.26
C HIS A 205 -15.27 1.24 5.87
N GLU A 206 -14.59 1.85 4.91
CA GLU A 206 -14.50 1.45 3.50
C GLU A 206 -13.60 0.23 3.26
N SER A 207 -12.79 -0.15 4.25
CA SER A 207 -11.96 -1.36 4.20
C SER A 207 -12.83 -2.61 4.23
N ARG A 208 -12.46 -3.59 3.39
CA ARG A 208 -13.10 -4.91 3.34
C ARG A 208 -12.57 -5.88 4.39
N ALA A 209 -11.74 -5.42 5.33
CA ALA A 209 -11.28 -6.24 6.44
C ALA A 209 -12.46 -6.78 7.27
N HIS A 210 -12.33 -8.01 7.76
CA HIS A 210 -13.33 -8.61 8.65
C HIS A 210 -13.51 -7.79 9.94
N GLY A 211 -14.73 -7.72 10.49
CA GLY A 211 -15.02 -6.98 11.74
C GLY A 211 -14.09 -7.33 12.89
N ARG A 212 -13.98 -8.63 13.23
CA ARG A 212 -13.01 -9.14 14.21
C ARG A 212 -11.55 -8.74 13.96
N PHE A 213 -11.14 -8.59 12.70
CA PHE A 213 -9.78 -8.13 12.39
C PHE A 213 -9.65 -6.63 12.70
N LYS A 214 -10.64 -5.82 12.33
CA LYS A 214 -10.66 -4.39 12.68
C LYS A 214 -10.66 -4.18 14.20
N GLU A 215 -11.49 -4.94 14.92
CA GLU A 215 -11.56 -4.93 16.40
C GLU A 215 -10.20 -5.31 17.01
N ALA A 216 -9.56 -6.36 16.52
CA ALA A 216 -8.25 -6.80 17.03
C ALA A 216 -7.16 -5.75 16.78
N VAL A 217 -7.19 -5.03 15.65
CA VAL A 217 -6.23 -3.94 15.39
C VAL A 217 -6.48 -2.74 16.31
N ALA A 218 -7.74 -2.36 16.51
CA ALA A 218 -8.11 -1.23 17.38
C ALA A 218 -7.81 -1.49 18.87
N ALA A 219 -7.81 -2.76 19.29
CA ALA A 219 -7.50 -3.15 20.66
C ALA A 219 -6.00 -3.37 20.93
N ALA A 220 -5.14 -3.34 19.90
CA ALA A 220 -3.74 -3.74 20.00
C ALA A 220 -2.79 -2.56 20.25
N GLY A 221 -1.83 -2.76 21.16
CA GLY A 221 -0.66 -1.89 21.34
C GLY A 221 0.48 -2.21 20.37
N GLU A 222 1.52 -1.37 20.33
CA GLU A 222 2.65 -1.55 19.41
C GLU A 222 3.38 -2.89 19.60
N ASP A 223 3.42 -3.37 20.85
CA ASP A 223 4.13 -4.58 21.27
C ASP A 223 3.29 -5.86 21.13
N ASP A 224 2.02 -5.74 20.75
CA ASP A 224 1.15 -6.87 20.41
C ASP A 224 1.39 -7.39 18.99
N THR A 225 2.42 -6.89 18.30
CA THR A 225 2.79 -7.34 16.95
C THR A 225 4.12 -8.07 16.95
N VAL A 226 4.21 -9.12 16.13
CA VAL A 226 5.42 -9.94 15.96
C VAL A 226 5.81 -10.04 14.49
N ILE A 227 7.11 -10.08 14.21
CA ILE A 227 7.60 -10.50 12.89
C ILE A 227 7.68 -12.01 12.89
N SER A 228 6.93 -12.64 12.00
CA SER A 228 6.80 -14.08 11.88
C SER A 228 7.03 -14.56 10.45
N GLY A 229 7.23 -15.86 10.28
CA GLY A 229 7.20 -16.55 9.00
C GLY A 229 6.06 -17.55 8.88
N VAL A 230 5.17 -17.64 9.88
CA VAL A 230 4.21 -18.75 9.98
C VAL A 230 3.13 -18.73 8.91
N TYR A 231 2.72 -17.57 8.38
CA TYR A 231 1.69 -17.49 7.34
C TYR A 231 2.26 -17.63 5.92
N GLU A 232 2.91 -18.75 5.64
CA GLU A 232 3.64 -19.01 4.39
C GLU A 232 2.80 -19.61 3.25
N ILE A 233 1.63 -20.18 3.53
CA ILE A 233 0.82 -20.83 2.49
C ILE A 233 0.24 -19.76 1.55
N GLY A 234 0.64 -19.82 0.29
CA GLY A 234 0.28 -18.87 -0.77
C GLY A 234 1.28 -17.75 -0.99
N TRP A 235 2.25 -17.55 -0.07
CA TRP A 235 3.39 -16.64 -0.22
C TRP A 235 4.56 -17.10 0.67
N PRO A 236 5.29 -18.15 0.25
CA PRO A 236 6.32 -18.76 1.09
C PRO A 236 7.60 -17.92 1.19
N GLY A 237 8.39 -18.15 2.24
CA GLY A 237 9.76 -17.62 2.37
C GLY A 237 9.88 -16.14 2.73
N ARG A 238 8.76 -15.41 2.91
CA ARG A 238 8.78 -13.99 3.22
C ARG A 238 8.30 -13.74 4.66
N ARG A 239 9.17 -13.12 5.47
CA ARG A 239 8.80 -12.65 6.82
C ARG A 239 7.71 -11.59 6.72
N HIS A 240 6.80 -11.58 7.69
CA HIS A 240 5.69 -10.65 7.77
C HIS A 240 5.42 -10.23 9.21
N ARG A 241 4.91 -9.01 9.42
CA ARG A 241 4.42 -8.56 10.73
C ARG A 241 2.92 -8.73 10.84
N VAL A 242 2.51 -9.34 11.94
CA VAL A 242 1.12 -9.70 12.27
C VAL A 242 0.87 -9.42 13.76
N LEU A 243 -0.39 -9.36 14.16
CA LEU A 243 -0.74 -9.46 15.58
C LEU A 243 -0.25 -10.80 16.16
N ALA A 244 0.25 -10.77 17.39
CA ALA A 244 0.70 -11.94 18.11
C ALA A 244 -0.49 -12.78 18.57
N THR A 245 -0.62 -13.97 18.00
CA THR A 245 -1.68 -14.95 18.32
C THR A 245 -1.05 -16.27 18.78
N PRO A 246 -1.82 -17.21 19.37
CA PRO A 246 -1.32 -18.55 19.64
C PRO A 246 -0.66 -19.22 18.42
N VAL A 247 -1.19 -19.00 17.21
CA VAL A 247 -0.61 -19.50 15.93
C VAL A 247 0.80 -18.97 15.70
N THR A 248 1.06 -17.71 16.02
CA THR A 248 2.41 -17.13 15.85
C THR A 248 3.42 -17.61 16.90
N ARG A 249 2.96 -18.12 18.05
CA ARG A 249 3.79 -18.62 19.15
C ARG A 249 4.13 -20.10 19.02
N ASP A 250 3.26 -20.87 18.39
CA ASP A 250 3.45 -22.29 18.14
C ASP A 250 3.25 -22.63 16.66
N PRO A 251 4.34 -22.61 15.85
CA PRO A 251 4.28 -22.97 14.44
C PRO A 251 4.10 -24.48 14.21
N ALA A 252 4.16 -25.33 15.25
CA ALA A 252 4.00 -26.77 15.13
C ALA A 252 2.52 -27.22 15.16
N GLN A 253 1.58 -26.28 15.31
CA GLN A 253 0.15 -26.58 15.29
C GLN A 253 -0.27 -27.33 14.01
N PRO A 254 -1.27 -28.24 14.10
CA PRO A 254 -1.70 -29.03 12.94
C PRO A 254 -2.13 -28.17 11.74
N LYS A 255 -1.79 -28.62 10.53
CA LYS A 255 -2.28 -28.01 9.29
C LYS A 255 -3.72 -28.47 9.04
N THR A 256 -4.69 -27.63 9.42
CA THR A 256 -6.13 -27.89 9.23
C THR A 256 -6.80 -26.68 8.59
N PHE A 257 -7.99 -26.86 8.02
CA PHE A 257 -8.80 -25.75 7.55
C PHE A 257 -9.44 -25.02 8.74
N ILE A 258 -9.17 -23.73 8.85
CA ILE A 258 -9.60 -22.86 9.94
C ILE A 258 -10.77 -21.94 9.54
N GLY A 259 -11.04 -21.81 8.23
CA GLY A 259 -12.10 -20.96 7.75
C GLY A 259 -12.41 -21.16 6.27
N ARG A 260 -13.29 -20.32 5.75
CA ARG A 260 -13.69 -20.26 4.35
C ARG A 260 -13.79 -18.80 3.94
N THR A 261 -13.43 -18.50 2.70
CA THR A 261 -13.54 -17.13 2.14
C THR A 261 -13.98 -17.19 0.69
N VAL A 262 -14.23 -16.03 0.09
CA VAL A 262 -14.56 -15.88 -1.32
C VAL A 262 -13.51 -14.99 -1.98
N VAL A 263 -12.88 -15.50 -3.04
CA VAL A 263 -11.94 -14.77 -3.89
C VAL A 263 -12.47 -14.84 -5.30
N GLU A 264 -12.70 -13.69 -5.94
CA GLU A 264 -13.20 -13.64 -7.33
C GLU A 264 -14.52 -14.43 -7.53
N GLY A 265 -15.42 -14.37 -6.54
CA GLY A 265 -16.69 -15.08 -6.57
C GLY A 265 -16.60 -16.60 -6.33
N ARG A 266 -15.39 -17.15 -6.14
CA ARG A 266 -15.17 -18.57 -5.88
C ARG A 266 -14.90 -18.83 -4.39
N PRO A 267 -15.51 -19.86 -3.78
CA PRO A 267 -15.23 -20.22 -2.41
C PRO A 267 -13.87 -20.92 -2.27
N TYR A 268 -13.11 -20.56 -1.23
CA TYR A 268 -11.84 -21.18 -0.87
C TYR A 268 -11.85 -21.60 0.60
N LEU A 269 -11.28 -22.77 0.88
CA LEU A 269 -10.95 -23.16 2.25
C LEU A 269 -9.66 -22.45 2.67
N VAL A 270 -9.65 -21.92 3.89
CA VAL A 270 -8.48 -21.24 4.46
C VAL A 270 -7.76 -22.23 5.36
N PRO A 271 -6.59 -22.77 4.95
CA PRO A 271 -5.76 -23.54 5.86
C PRO A 271 -5.13 -22.63 6.91
N ARG A 272 -4.88 -23.16 8.12
CA ARG A 272 -3.96 -22.53 9.07
C ARG A 272 -2.63 -22.29 8.37
N PHE A 273 -1.94 -21.19 8.70
CA PHE A 273 -0.71 -20.74 8.04
C PHE A 273 -0.92 -20.18 6.63
N SER A 274 -2.16 -19.96 6.20
CA SER A 274 -2.43 -19.20 4.98
C SER A 274 -2.07 -17.73 5.13
N SER A 275 -1.43 -17.19 4.11
CA SER A 275 -1.23 -15.75 3.91
C SER A 275 -2.53 -14.98 3.64
N ALA A 276 -3.67 -15.66 3.52
CA ALA A 276 -4.97 -15.04 3.32
C ALA A 276 -5.37 -14.17 4.52
N VAL A 277 -5.61 -12.90 4.23
CA VAL A 277 -6.15 -11.94 5.19
C VAL A 277 -7.67 -12.12 5.31
N PRO A 278 -8.25 -12.06 6.53
CA PRO A 278 -9.69 -12.19 6.68
C PRO A 278 -10.42 -10.93 6.18
N THR A 279 -11.28 -11.13 5.20
CA THR A 279 -12.19 -10.11 4.64
C THR A 279 -13.61 -10.28 5.19
N THR A 280 -14.51 -9.34 4.87
CA THR A 280 -15.94 -9.44 5.20
C THR A 280 -16.64 -10.70 4.65
N ALA A 281 -16.08 -11.33 3.61
CA ALA A 281 -16.58 -12.59 3.06
C ALA A 281 -16.06 -13.84 3.79
N THR A 282 -15.22 -13.66 4.81
CA THR A 282 -14.53 -14.76 5.50
C THR A 282 -15.33 -15.23 6.71
N THR A 283 -15.38 -16.54 6.92
CA THR A 283 -16.01 -17.19 8.08
C THR A 283 -15.07 -18.23 8.69
N GLY A 284 -15.25 -18.55 9.98
CA GLY A 284 -14.43 -19.52 10.71
C GLY A 284 -13.64 -18.89 11.87
N ARG A 285 -12.46 -19.44 12.15
CA ARG A 285 -11.54 -18.99 13.21
C ARG A 285 -10.68 -17.83 12.73
N ILE A 286 -11.26 -16.64 12.70
CA ILE A 286 -10.64 -15.41 12.19
C ILE A 286 -9.38 -15.04 12.98
N GLU A 287 -9.41 -15.26 14.29
CA GLU A 287 -8.32 -15.03 15.24
C GLU A 287 -7.06 -15.89 14.96
N GLU A 288 -7.18 -16.95 14.17
CA GLU A 288 -6.06 -17.80 13.74
C GLU A 288 -5.51 -17.43 12.34
N MET A 289 -6.13 -16.46 11.66
CA MET A 289 -5.72 -16.04 10.31
C MET A 289 -4.62 -14.97 10.36
N ALA A 290 -4.07 -14.62 9.19
CA ALA A 290 -3.05 -13.60 9.06
C ALA A 290 -3.60 -12.19 9.31
N LEU A 291 -3.66 -11.80 10.59
CA LEU A 291 -4.03 -10.45 11.03
C LEU A 291 -2.83 -9.49 10.86
N TYR A 292 -2.51 -9.16 9.61
CA TYR A 292 -1.38 -8.29 9.27
C TYR A 292 -1.52 -6.89 9.90
N CYS A 293 -0.62 -6.56 10.82
CA CYS A 293 -0.70 -5.33 11.60
C CYS A 293 0.69 -4.76 11.81
N GLY A 294 0.85 -3.48 11.49
CA GLY A 294 2.07 -2.74 11.80
C GLY A 294 2.07 -2.28 13.25
N ARG A 295 3.22 -1.82 13.73
CA ARG A 295 3.34 -1.26 15.09
C ARG A 295 2.51 0.00 15.29
N SER A 296 1.97 0.60 14.23
CA SER A 296 1.11 1.78 14.33
C SER A 296 -0.26 1.52 14.94
N CYS A 297 -0.67 0.26 15.19
CA CYS A 297 -1.92 -0.03 15.91
C CYS A 297 -2.02 0.69 17.26
N GLY A 298 -0.91 0.90 17.98
CA GLY A 298 -0.90 1.64 19.24
C GLY A 298 -1.28 3.12 19.12
N ALA A 299 -1.47 3.64 17.91
CA ALA A 299 -1.93 5.00 17.63
C ALA A 299 -3.20 5.03 16.76
N VAL A 300 -3.91 3.91 16.65
CA VAL A 300 -5.16 3.78 15.88
C VAL A 300 -6.32 3.66 16.86
N ASP A 301 -7.11 4.73 16.99
CA ASP A 301 -8.17 4.84 18.00
C ASP A 301 -9.45 4.05 17.68
N GLY A 302 -9.53 3.40 16.51
CA GLY A 302 -10.65 2.56 16.10
C GLY A 302 -11.14 2.83 14.67
N PRO A 303 -12.34 2.30 14.32
CA PRO A 303 -12.92 2.53 13.00
C PRO A 303 -13.25 4.02 12.78
N ALA A 304 -12.80 4.53 11.64
CA ALA A 304 -13.06 5.90 11.18
C ALA A 304 -13.35 5.88 9.66
N ALA A 305 -13.94 6.95 9.12
CA ALA A 305 -14.01 7.09 7.67
C ALA A 305 -12.60 7.32 7.10
N ALA A 306 -12.31 6.81 5.90
CA ALA A 306 -11.00 7.00 5.28
C ALA A 306 -10.67 8.49 5.11
N GLY A 307 -11.67 9.32 4.83
CA GLY A 307 -11.52 10.77 4.74
C GLY A 307 -11.15 11.45 6.06
N GLU A 308 -11.63 10.94 7.20
CA GLU A 308 -11.26 11.46 8.52
C GLU A 308 -9.80 11.16 8.84
N VAL A 309 -9.34 9.94 8.48
CA VAL A 309 -7.93 9.58 8.59
C VAL A 309 -7.07 10.52 7.74
N VAL A 310 -7.46 10.81 6.50
CA VAL A 310 -6.72 11.76 5.65
C VAL A 310 -6.71 13.16 6.25
N ALA A 311 -7.87 13.65 6.70
CA ALA A 311 -8.02 14.98 7.29
C ALA A 311 -7.15 15.18 8.53
N ALA A 312 -6.98 14.15 9.37
CA ALA A 312 -6.13 14.22 10.54
C ALA A 312 -4.65 14.46 10.19
N PHE A 313 -4.18 13.94 9.06
CA PHE A 313 -2.78 14.06 8.63
C PHE A 313 -2.51 15.30 7.77
N ALA A 314 -3.53 15.87 7.13
CA ALA A 314 -3.41 17.02 6.24
C ALA A 314 -2.65 18.24 6.84
N PRO A 315 -2.83 18.62 8.13
CA PRO A 315 -2.12 19.76 8.71
C PRO A 315 -0.59 19.59 8.82
N VAL A 316 -0.08 18.36 8.84
CA VAL A 316 1.35 18.06 9.04
C VAL A 316 2.05 17.72 7.72
N LEU A 317 1.30 17.24 6.73
CA LEU A 317 1.86 16.79 5.47
C LEU A 317 1.93 17.92 4.44
N PRO A 318 3.02 18.03 3.66
CA PRO A 318 3.15 19.07 2.65
C PRO A 318 2.14 18.84 1.52
N GLY A 319 1.42 19.91 1.17
CA GLY A 319 0.53 19.93 0.00
C GLY A 319 1.25 20.29 -1.31
N ALA A 320 0.55 20.24 -2.43
CA ALA A 320 1.12 20.45 -3.76
C ALA A 320 1.75 21.85 -3.97
N GLY A 321 1.32 22.86 -3.21
CA GLY A 321 1.81 24.25 -3.29
C GLY A 321 2.91 24.62 -2.30
N VAL A 322 3.31 23.72 -1.40
CA VAL A 322 4.28 24.02 -0.33
C VAL A 322 5.64 23.39 -0.68
N PRO A 323 6.72 24.18 -0.84
CA PRO A 323 8.07 23.61 -0.99
C PRO A 323 8.40 22.72 0.20
N ALA A 324 9.02 21.56 -0.04
CA ALA A 324 9.52 20.71 1.04
C ALA A 324 10.45 21.54 1.95
N PRO A 325 10.37 21.42 3.30
CA PRO A 325 11.24 22.16 4.19
C PRO A 325 12.69 21.88 3.81
N GLY A 326 13.37 22.93 3.33
CA GLY A 326 14.74 22.86 2.86
C GLY A 326 15.68 22.62 4.04
N SER A 327 16.66 21.75 3.83
CA SER A 327 17.91 21.75 4.60
C SER A 327 18.46 23.18 4.60
N GLY A 328 18.36 23.86 5.74
CA GLY A 328 18.90 25.21 5.90
C GLY A 328 20.39 25.24 5.55
N PRO A 329 20.91 26.34 5.00
CA PRO A 329 22.34 26.46 4.77
C PRO A 329 23.06 26.43 6.13
N ALA A 330 24.14 25.65 6.20
CA ALA A 330 25.11 25.74 7.28
C ALA A 330 25.52 27.21 7.47
N GLY A 331 25.58 27.63 8.73
CA GLY A 331 25.80 29.02 9.12
C GLY A 331 27.00 29.64 8.40
N GLY A 332 26.70 30.65 7.57
CA GLY A 332 27.69 31.63 7.14
C GLY A 332 27.79 32.70 8.22
N GLU A 333 28.96 32.80 8.83
CA GLU A 333 29.35 33.89 9.71
C GLU A 333 29.05 35.25 9.07
N ARG A 334 28.36 36.12 9.80
CA ARG A 334 28.28 37.54 9.45
C ARG A 334 29.50 38.25 10.03
N PRO A 335 30.26 39.03 9.24
CA PRO A 335 31.17 40.01 9.81
C PRO A 335 30.34 41.19 10.31
N GLY A 336 30.48 41.53 11.59
CA GLY A 336 29.86 42.72 12.17
C GLY A 336 30.56 43.99 11.71
N PRO A 337 29.85 45.11 11.53
CA PRO A 337 30.45 46.43 11.60
C PRO A 337 30.27 46.99 13.01
N GLY A 338 31.39 47.40 13.60
CA GLY A 338 31.39 48.18 14.83
C GLY A 338 30.98 49.63 14.59
N GLY A 339 30.64 50.30 15.69
CA GLY A 339 30.89 51.73 15.88
C GLY A 339 29.70 52.67 15.81
N GLY A 340 29.31 53.19 16.99
CA GLY A 340 29.16 54.64 17.15
C GLY A 340 27.74 55.21 17.30
N GLY A 341 27.32 55.41 18.55
CA GLY A 341 26.94 56.73 19.11
C GLY A 341 25.65 57.43 18.65
N GLY A 342 24.85 57.86 19.64
CA GLY A 342 24.11 59.15 19.57
C GLY A 342 22.58 59.08 19.63
N VAL A 343 22.04 59.53 20.75
CA VAL A 343 20.67 60.02 21.04
C VAL A 343 20.87 61.49 21.53
N PRO A 344 19.91 62.47 21.56
CA PRO A 344 18.43 62.45 21.41
C PRO A 344 17.77 63.59 20.58
N GLY A 345 16.43 63.55 20.51
CA GLY A 345 15.52 64.71 20.34
C GLY A 345 14.55 64.53 19.17
N GLY A 346 13.24 64.82 19.19
CA GLY A 346 12.34 65.53 20.11
C GLY A 346 11.19 66.15 19.27
N GLY A 347 9.94 66.13 19.76
CA GLY A 347 8.75 66.82 19.19
C GLY A 347 8.06 66.09 18.02
N GLY A 348 6.73 66.05 17.84
CA GLY A 348 5.61 66.88 18.31
C GLY A 348 4.69 67.18 17.12
N GLY A 349 3.35 67.12 17.29
CA GLY A 349 2.33 67.55 16.29
C GLY A 349 1.55 66.38 15.66
N GLU A 350 0.32 66.06 16.08
CA GLU A 350 -0.98 66.71 15.83
C GLU A 350 -1.78 66.08 14.67
N ARG A 351 -3.03 65.69 14.98
CA ARG A 351 -4.13 65.34 14.05
C ARG A 351 -4.77 66.65 13.53
N PRO A 352 -5.57 66.64 12.43
CA PRO A 352 -6.99 66.21 12.41
C PRO A 352 -7.31 65.37 11.15
N GLY A 353 -8.41 64.63 10.95
CA GLY A 353 -9.82 64.84 11.26
C GLY A 353 -10.63 64.81 9.95
N SER A 354 -11.90 64.38 10.02
CA SER A 354 -12.93 64.27 8.94
C SER A 354 -12.84 63.04 8.02
N GLY A 355 -13.93 62.39 7.59
CA GLY A 355 -15.36 62.67 7.72
C GLY A 355 -16.17 61.48 7.18
N ARG A 356 -17.41 61.37 7.65
CA ARG A 356 -18.45 60.39 7.26
C ARG A 356 -18.90 60.61 5.82
N GLN A 357 -19.42 59.56 5.16
CA GLN A 357 -20.76 59.62 4.52
C GLN A 357 -21.29 58.25 4.10
N ASP A 358 -22.57 58.08 4.44
CA ASP A 358 -23.48 56.99 4.08
C ASP A 358 -23.89 57.07 2.60
N GLY A 359 -24.32 55.95 2.01
CA GLY A 359 -24.81 55.90 0.63
C GLY A 359 -25.57 54.63 0.29
N ASN A 360 -26.88 54.71 0.50
CA ASN A 360 -27.95 53.76 0.17
C ASN A 360 -28.01 53.38 -1.33
N GLY A 361 -28.48 52.18 -1.67
CA GLY A 361 -28.68 51.78 -3.08
C GLY A 361 -29.46 50.46 -3.24
N GLN A 362 -30.73 50.58 -3.60
CA GLN A 362 -31.76 49.54 -3.70
C GLN A 362 -31.61 48.58 -4.90
N ARG A 363 -32.21 47.39 -4.71
CA ARG A 363 -32.73 46.36 -5.65
C ARG A 363 -33.46 46.93 -6.89
N PRO A 364 -33.67 46.16 -8.00
CA PRO A 364 -34.47 44.91 -8.09
C PRO A 364 -33.80 43.82 -8.97
N GLY A 365 -34.21 42.54 -9.08
CA GLY A 365 -35.51 41.88 -8.95
C GLY A 365 -36.04 41.47 -10.34
N ASN A 366 -35.89 40.18 -10.71
CA ASN A 366 -36.69 39.40 -11.70
C ASN A 366 -36.13 37.96 -11.67
N GLY A 367 -36.86 36.84 -11.57
CA GLY A 367 -38.30 36.60 -11.64
C GLY A 367 -38.65 35.62 -12.77
N THR A 368 -38.89 34.34 -12.42
CA THR A 368 -39.74 33.32 -13.13
C THR A 368 -39.27 32.79 -14.51
N GLY A 369 -39.53 31.57 -14.97
CA GLY A 369 -40.36 30.43 -14.56
C GLY A 369 -40.61 29.47 -15.76
N ASN A 370 -41.14 28.26 -15.47
CA ASN A 370 -41.63 27.16 -16.34
C ASN A 370 -40.59 26.24 -17.03
N ALA A 371 -40.57 24.90 -16.92
CA ALA A 371 -41.57 23.82 -16.70
C ALA A 371 -42.51 23.53 -17.88
N HIS A 372 -42.30 22.41 -18.61
CA HIS A 372 -43.21 21.25 -18.74
C HIS A 372 -42.83 20.24 -19.87
N GLN A 373 -43.01 18.94 -19.55
CA GLN A 373 -43.58 17.82 -20.37
C GLN A 373 -42.79 17.34 -21.63
N ASP A 374 -42.79 16.09 -22.09
CA ASP A 374 -43.36 14.79 -21.71
C ASP A 374 -42.62 13.68 -22.52
N ARG A 375 -42.67 12.41 -22.07
CA ARG A 375 -42.23 11.18 -22.81
C ARG A 375 -43.35 10.72 -23.80
N PRO A 376 -43.42 9.47 -24.38
CA PRO A 376 -42.48 8.33 -24.60
C PRO A 376 -42.58 7.66 -26.01
N GLY A 377 -41.85 6.55 -26.24
CA GLY A 377 -42.12 5.51 -27.26
C GLY A 377 -40.83 4.93 -27.89
N ASN A 378 -40.35 3.69 -27.68
CA ASN A 378 -40.86 2.30 -27.76
C ASN A 378 -40.57 1.62 -29.13
N GLY A 379 -40.11 0.35 -29.08
CA GLY A 379 -40.02 -0.59 -30.22
C GLY A 379 -38.59 -0.95 -30.68
N THR A 380 -38.17 -2.18 -30.99
CA THR A 380 -38.59 -3.60 -30.83
C THR A 380 -37.67 -4.45 -31.73
N GLY A 381 -37.34 -5.68 -31.32
CA GLY A 381 -36.92 -6.80 -32.20
C GLY A 381 -35.45 -6.78 -32.67
N ASN A 382 -34.76 -7.90 -32.90
CA ASN A 382 -35.17 -9.29 -33.01
C ASN A 382 -33.96 -10.24 -32.80
N ALA A 383 -34.26 -11.49 -32.46
CA ALA A 383 -33.34 -12.59 -32.28
C ALA A 383 -32.74 -13.13 -33.60
N HIS A 384 -31.57 -13.78 -33.53
CA HIS A 384 -31.26 -14.93 -34.37
C HIS A 384 -30.36 -15.95 -33.65
N GLN A 385 -30.71 -17.21 -33.87
CA GLN A 385 -30.13 -18.45 -33.37
C GLN A 385 -28.76 -18.73 -34.02
N ASP A 386 -27.90 -19.52 -33.36
CA ASP A 386 -27.38 -20.78 -33.93
C ASP A 386 -26.42 -21.50 -32.95
N ARG A 387 -26.64 -22.81 -32.79
CA ARG A 387 -25.69 -23.85 -32.32
C ARG A 387 -25.44 -24.81 -33.51
N PRO A 388 -24.64 -25.88 -33.38
CA PRO A 388 -23.18 -25.94 -33.28
C PRO A 388 -22.57 -26.77 -34.44
N GLY A 389 -21.35 -26.45 -34.87
CA GLY A 389 -20.63 -27.20 -35.91
C GLY A 389 -19.54 -28.09 -35.32
N ASN A 390 -19.74 -29.40 -35.40
CA ASN A 390 -18.73 -30.44 -35.18
C ASN A 390 -17.88 -30.58 -36.46
N GLY A 391 -16.55 -30.66 -36.34
CA GLY A 391 -15.64 -30.76 -37.48
C GLY A 391 -14.33 -31.44 -37.10
N THR A 392 -14.18 -32.66 -37.60
CA THR A 392 -13.09 -33.63 -37.42
C THR A 392 -11.90 -33.41 -38.37
N GLY A 393 -10.72 -33.85 -37.95
CA GLY A 393 -9.53 -34.14 -38.77
C GLY A 393 -8.51 -33.00 -38.80
N THR A 394 -7.19 -33.16 -38.72
CA THR A 394 -6.23 -34.29 -38.82
C THR A 394 -4.90 -33.70 -38.28
N GLY A 395 -4.14 -34.35 -37.39
CA GLY A 395 -3.03 -35.24 -37.76
C GLY A 395 -1.68 -34.73 -37.23
N ASN A 396 -0.78 -35.68 -36.89
CA ASN A 396 0.59 -35.62 -36.35
C ASN A 396 0.74 -35.48 -34.82
N GLU A 397 0.93 -36.58 -34.08
CA GLU A 397 2.11 -37.49 -34.05
C GLU A 397 3.40 -36.80 -33.58
N ASN A 398 3.71 -36.97 -32.29
CA ASN A 398 4.97 -37.60 -31.90
C ASN A 398 4.83 -38.18 -30.49
N ALA A 399 4.87 -39.51 -30.44
CA ALA A 399 4.99 -40.30 -29.24
C ALA A 399 6.48 -40.41 -28.87
N HIS A 400 6.78 -40.27 -27.59
CA HIS A 400 7.72 -41.19 -26.95
C HIS A 400 7.22 -41.47 -25.53
N GLN A 401 6.74 -42.69 -25.36
CA GLN A 401 6.56 -43.33 -24.07
C GLN A 401 7.95 -43.67 -23.51
N ASP A 402 8.11 -43.60 -22.19
CA ASP A 402 8.53 -44.78 -21.45
C ASP A 402 8.22 -44.64 -19.95
N ARG A 403 7.73 -45.74 -19.40
CA ARG A 403 7.31 -45.98 -18.02
C ARG A 403 8.39 -46.81 -17.28
N PRO A 404 8.27 -47.03 -15.95
CA PRO A 404 9.41 -47.18 -15.04
C PRO A 404 9.90 -48.63 -14.89
N GLY A 405 11.16 -48.78 -14.47
CA GLY A 405 11.79 -50.04 -14.10
C GLY A 405 12.37 -50.00 -12.69
N ASN A 406 11.99 -51.01 -11.90
CA ASN A 406 12.40 -51.28 -10.53
C ASN A 406 13.54 -52.32 -10.54
N GLY A 407 14.47 -52.25 -9.57
CA GLY A 407 15.04 -53.47 -8.97
C GLY A 407 16.54 -53.78 -9.14
N THR A 408 17.15 -54.00 -7.97
CA THR A 408 18.22 -54.98 -7.62
C THR A 408 19.70 -54.55 -7.65
N GLY A 409 20.37 -54.81 -6.52
CA GLY A 409 21.82 -54.69 -6.32
C GLY A 409 22.19 -54.69 -4.83
N ASN A 410 22.83 -55.77 -4.38
CA ASN A 410 22.88 -56.30 -3.02
C ASN A 410 24.12 -55.85 -2.18
N GLU A 411 24.01 -56.05 -0.85
CA GLU A 411 25.04 -56.46 0.13
C GLU A 411 26.26 -55.57 0.49
N ASN A 412 26.31 -55.10 1.75
CA ASN A 412 27.20 -55.69 2.78
C ASN A 412 26.89 -55.20 4.21
N GLU A 413 26.88 -56.15 5.13
CA GLU A 413 26.54 -56.08 6.57
C GLU A 413 27.71 -55.68 7.50
N PRO A 414 27.46 -55.47 8.82
CA PRO A 414 28.32 -54.70 9.72
C PRO A 414 29.24 -55.52 10.64
N GLY A 415 30.31 -54.89 11.10
CA GLY A 415 31.23 -55.42 12.13
C GLY A 415 30.87 -54.95 13.54
N ASN A 416 30.67 -55.92 14.42
CA ASN A 416 30.38 -55.84 15.85
C ASN A 416 31.61 -55.43 16.69
N GLY A 417 31.40 -54.74 17.81
CA GLY A 417 32.47 -54.32 18.73
C GLY A 417 31.93 -53.77 20.05
N THR A 418 31.52 -54.68 20.94
CA THR A 418 31.17 -54.42 22.34
C THR A 418 32.40 -54.14 23.20
N GLU A 419 32.38 -53.06 24.00
CA GLU A 419 33.09 -52.99 25.29
C GLU A 419 32.27 -52.18 26.30
N THR A 420 31.84 -52.86 27.36
CA THR A 420 31.23 -52.32 28.57
C THR A 420 32.30 -52.03 29.61
N ARG A 421 32.30 -50.83 30.22
CA ARG A 421 32.80 -50.65 31.59
C ARG A 421 32.06 -49.53 32.31
N THR A 422 31.25 -49.93 33.30
CA THR A 422 30.55 -49.11 34.27
C THR A 422 31.43 -48.76 35.47
N GLY A 423 31.23 -47.57 36.05
CA GLY A 423 31.36 -47.37 37.50
C GLY A 423 31.89 -46.01 37.99
N ARG A 424 30.98 -45.16 38.53
CA ARG A 424 31.03 -44.43 39.83
C ARG A 424 29.89 -43.40 39.88
N HIS A 425 28.82 -43.64 40.65
CA HIS A 425 28.59 -43.27 42.06
C HIS A 425 28.62 -41.76 42.38
N VAL A 426 27.44 -41.18 42.71
CA VAL A 426 27.17 -40.36 43.93
C VAL A 426 25.67 -40.50 44.31
N SER A 427 25.42 -40.80 45.58
CA SER A 427 24.13 -41.11 46.27
C SER A 427 23.32 -39.84 46.65
N ARG A 428 22.01 -39.89 46.93
CA ARG A 428 21.31 -40.57 48.04
C ARG A 428 19.88 -40.94 47.68
#